data_AF-A0A669D232-F1
#
_entry.id   AF-A0A669D232-F1
#
_cell.length_a   1.000
_cell.length_b   1.000
_cell.length_c   1.000
_cell.angle_alpha   90.00
_cell.angle_beta   90.00
_cell.angle_gamma   90.00
#
_symmetry.space_group_name_H-M   'P 1'
#
loop_
_entity.id
_entity.type
_entity.pdbx_description
1 polymer ?
#
loop_
_entity_poly.entity_id
_entity_poly.type
_entity_poly.pdbx_seq_one_letter_code
_entity_poly.pdbx_strand_id
1 'polypeptide(L)'
;NTHENMLLKIILFFSGTFCIRSIKLCYTFGCFKSSDTQVCLTMDGDEVFYANFKNGSLIWDSKIPTAFHVPYAYSQALYSQRQCRDFVHDDWKQHKTIMNTKAPPEIIIYPRDEVMKEEDNSLICLIKKFFPPSIKIKWTKNDIEVKVEDPFIKCLPNPDGTFYVFSHLDFVPEDGDIYSCSVEHEALTEPLTKLWGEDKVLYYPSNGPDVFCGLGLSLGVIGVVAGAFLYVKGRQYQSTQNSAG
;
A
#
# COMPACT_ATOMS: atom_id res chain seq x y z
N ASN A 1 -3.29 28.68 3.77
CA ASN A 1 -2.47 28.53 5.00
C ASN A 1 -3.20 28.71 6.33
N THR A 2 -3.91 29.82 6.61
CA THR A 2 -4.68 29.96 7.88
C THR A 2 -6.06 29.29 7.84
N HIS A 3 -6.70 29.24 6.68
CA HIS A 3 -8.02 28.60 6.51
C HIS A 3 -7.95 27.06 6.48
N GLU A 4 -6.92 26.48 5.86
CA GLU A 4 -6.64 25.03 5.94
C GLU A 4 -6.27 24.57 7.35
N ASN A 5 -5.43 25.34 8.06
CA ASN A 5 -5.10 25.06 9.46
C ASN A 5 -6.32 25.17 10.40
N MET A 6 -7.31 25.99 10.04
CA MET A 6 -8.55 26.12 10.80
C MET A 6 -9.53 24.98 10.48
N LEU A 7 -9.64 24.57 9.21
CA LEU A 7 -10.42 23.40 8.81
C LEU A 7 -9.90 22.10 9.42
N LEU A 8 -8.57 21.88 9.38
CA LEU A 8 -7.93 20.71 9.99
C LEU A 8 -8.18 20.67 11.51
N LYS A 9 -8.14 21.84 12.18
CA LYS A 9 -8.44 21.96 13.62
C LYS A 9 -9.93 21.74 13.94
N ILE A 10 -10.85 22.08 13.04
CA ILE A 10 -12.30 21.82 13.22
C ILE A 10 -12.60 20.34 13.01
N ILE A 11 -11.99 19.69 12.01
CA ILE A 11 -12.05 18.23 11.83
C ILE A 11 -11.51 17.53 13.10
N LEU A 12 -10.39 18.01 13.65
CA LEU A 12 -9.79 17.54 14.90
C LEU A 12 -10.57 17.89 16.18
N PHE A 13 -11.55 18.80 16.13
CA PHE A 13 -12.41 19.11 17.28
C PHE A 13 -13.65 18.18 17.34
N PHE A 14 -14.10 17.67 16.18
CA PHE A 14 -15.18 16.68 16.09
C PHE A 14 -14.67 15.23 16.02
N SER A 15 -13.37 15.03 15.78
CA SER A 15 -12.65 13.79 16.14
C SER A 15 -11.94 13.97 17.47
N GLY A 16 -12.52 13.45 18.55
CA GLY A 16 -11.87 13.51 19.85
C GLY A 16 -10.62 12.62 19.85
N THR A 17 -9.43 13.21 19.94
CA THR A 17 -8.17 12.49 20.10
C THR A 17 -7.64 12.70 21.52
N PHE A 18 -7.71 11.67 22.38
CA PHE A 18 -7.13 11.69 23.72
C PHE A 18 -5.78 10.98 23.69
N CYS A 19 -4.66 11.68 23.90
CA CYS A 19 -3.31 11.09 23.88
C CYS A 19 -2.54 11.29 25.20
N ILE A 20 -1.87 10.24 25.68
CA ILE A 20 -0.96 10.26 26.84
C ILE A 20 0.47 10.60 26.37
N ARG A 21 1.26 11.36 27.15
CA ARG A 21 2.50 12.01 26.65
C ARG A 21 3.75 11.12 26.54
N SER A 22 3.79 9.93 27.16
CA SER A 22 4.96 9.03 27.09
C SER A 22 4.80 7.88 26.09
N ILE A 23 3.55 7.49 25.81
CA ILE A 23 3.11 6.54 24.78
C ILE A 23 1.91 7.21 24.13
N LYS A 24 1.96 7.48 22.82
CA LYS A 24 0.86 8.17 22.13
C LYS A 24 -0.28 7.19 21.87
N LEU A 25 -1.04 6.90 22.91
CA LEU A 25 -2.28 6.14 22.82
C LEU A 25 -3.40 7.08 22.41
N CYS A 26 -3.90 7.00 21.19
CA CYS A 26 -4.86 7.95 20.64
C CYS A 26 -6.15 7.24 20.21
N TYR A 27 -7.23 7.47 20.96
CA TYR A 27 -8.58 7.07 20.54
C TYR A 27 -9.08 8.06 19.50
N THR A 28 -9.49 7.58 18.32
CA THR A 28 -9.92 8.42 17.20
C THR A 28 -11.29 7.98 16.74
N PHE A 29 -12.20 8.93 16.51
CA PHE A 29 -13.47 8.65 15.84
C PHE A 29 -13.78 9.70 14.76
N GLY A 30 -14.36 9.25 13.65
CA GLY A 30 -14.73 10.09 12.51
C GLY A 30 -16.20 9.94 12.16
N CYS A 31 -16.89 11.08 11.99
CA CYS A 31 -18.29 11.12 11.60
C CYS A 31 -18.40 11.39 10.10
N PHE A 32 -19.05 10.48 9.36
CA PHE A 32 -19.16 10.56 7.91
C PHE A 32 -20.63 10.47 7.47
N LYS A 33 -20.97 11.12 6.35
CA LYS A 33 -22.32 11.05 5.76
C LYS A 33 -22.48 9.78 4.95
N SER A 34 -21.45 9.46 4.18
CA SER A 34 -21.44 8.39 3.18
C SER A 34 -20.94 7.06 3.70
N SER A 35 -20.43 7.00 4.93
CA SER A 35 -20.02 5.76 5.61
C SER A 35 -20.40 5.77 7.09
N ASP A 36 -20.37 4.58 7.69
CA ASP A 36 -20.53 4.42 9.13
C ASP A 36 -19.44 5.18 9.91
N THR A 37 -19.74 5.53 11.17
CA THR A 37 -18.75 6.08 12.09
C THR A 37 -17.54 5.14 12.15
N GLN A 38 -16.35 5.70 12.01
CA GLN A 38 -15.12 4.95 12.22
C GLN A 38 -14.60 5.23 13.62
N VAL A 39 -14.25 4.17 14.35
CA VAL A 39 -13.65 4.26 15.68
C VAL A 39 -12.43 3.35 15.70
N CYS A 40 -11.27 3.90 16.05
CA CYS A 40 -10.04 3.15 16.25
C CYS A 40 -9.25 3.66 17.44
N LEU A 41 -8.39 2.80 17.98
CA LEU A 41 -7.38 3.13 18.97
C LEU A 41 -6.02 2.86 18.34
N THR A 42 -5.14 3.86 18.35
CA THR A 42 -3.76 3.71 17.90
C THR A 42 -2.78 3.92 19.06
N MET A 43 -1.62 3.29 18.99
CA MET A 43 -0.50 3.44 19.91
C MET A 43 0.75 3.78 19.10
N ASP A 44 1.28 4.99 19.28
CA ASP A 44 2.41 5.52 18.51
C ASP A 44 2.21 5.50 16.98
N GLY A 45 0.95 5.48 16.54
CA GLY A 45 0.54 5.44 15.13
C GLY A 45 0.14 4.04 14.64
N ASP A 46 0.54 2.99 15.35
CA ASP A 46 0.13 1.62 15.05
C ASP A 46 -1.26 1.34 15.61
N GLU A 47 -2.09 0.59 14.90
CA GLU A 47 -3.42 0.27 15.40
C GLU A 47 -3.39 -0.77 16.52
N VAL A 48 -4.18 -0.52 17.56
CA VAL A 48 -4.48 -1.47 18.64
C VAL A 48 -5.79 -2.19 18.37
N PHE A 49 -6.87 -1.45 18.07
CA PHE A 49 -8.15 -2.01 17.65
C PHE A 49 -8.97 -1.04 16.82
N TYR A 50 -9.98 -1.57 16.12
CA TYR A 50 -11.07 -0.78 15.54
C TYR A 50 -12.45 -1.39 15.85
N ALA A 51 -13.49 -0.57 15.78
CA ALA A 51 -14.87 -1.04 15.97
C ALA A 51 -15.51 -1.47 14.64
N ASN A 52 -15.93 -2.73 14.57
CA ASN A 52 -16.76 -3.25 13.50
C ASN A 52 -18.23 -3.21 13.94
N PHE A 53 -18.91 -2.12 13.60
CA PHE A 53 -20.33 -1.93 13.95
C PHE A 53 -21.28 -2.89 13.24
N LYS A 54 -20.87 -3.47 12.09
CA LYS A 54 -21.69 -4.48 11.39
C LYS A 54 -21.73 -5.80 12.15
N ASN A 55 -20.58 -6.21 12.67
CA ASN A 55 -20.44 -7.47 13.41
C ASN A 55 -20.68 -7.30 14.92
N GLY A 56 -20.82 -6.07 15.41
CA GLY A 56 -21.10 -5.83 16.81
C GLY A 56 -19.88 -5.97 17.73
N SER A 57 -18.66 -5.87 17.20
CA SER A 57 -17.43 -6.25 17.91
C SER A 57 -16.27 -5.28 17.70
N LEU A 58 -15.26 -5.39 18.58
CA LEU A 58 -13.95 -4.80 18.34
C LEU A 58 -13.04 -5.83 17.69
N ILE A 59 -12.30 -5.40 16.67
CA ILE A 59 -11.27 -6.21 16.03
C ILE A 59 -9.94 -5.69 16.56
N TRP A 60 -9.24 -6.55 17.30
CA TRP A 60 -7.98 -6.25 17.96
C TRP A 60 -6.82 -6.71 17.07
N ASP A 61 -5.73 -5.96 17.05
CA ASP A 61 -4.50 -6.43 16.42
C ASP A 61 -4.02 -7.70 17.15
N SER A 62 -3.67 -8.74 16.37
CA SER A 62 -3.22 -10.04 16.88
C SER A 62 -2.04 -9.98 17.84
N LYS A 63 -1.23 -8.91 17.78
CA LYS A 63 -0.08 -8.68 18.66
C LYS A 63 -0.50 -8.18 20.05
N ILE A 64 -1.75 -7.79 20.24
CA ILE A 64 -2.28 -7.28 21.50
C ILE A 64 -2.81 -8.46 22.32
N PRO A 65 -2.22 -8.76 23.50
CA PRO A 65 -2.71 -9.84 24.33
C PRO A 65 -4.12 -9.55 24.85
N THR A 66 -4.95 -10.59 24.95
CA THR A 66 -6.35 -10.51 25.43
C THR A 66 -6.48 -9.89 26.82
N ALA A 67 -5.45 -10.00 27.67
CA ALA A 67 -5.40 -9.36 28.98
C ALA A 67 -5.44 -7.82 28.93
N PHE A 68 -5.05 -7.22 27.80
CA PHE A 68 -5.13 -5.77 27.56
C PHE A 68 -6.43 -5.35 26.88
N HIS A 69 -7.32 -6.29 26.55
CA HIS A 69 -8.60 -5.95 25.95
C HIS A 69 -9.49 -5.27 26.99
N VAL A 70 -9.94 -4.06 26.66
CA VAL A 70 -10.73 -3.22 27.56
C VAL A 70 -12.21 -3.61 27.45
N PRO A 71 -12.86 -4.15 28.49
CA PRO A 71 -14.21 -4.72 28.36
C PRO A 71 -15.31 -3.72 27.95
N TYR A 72 -15.16 -2.45 28.29
CA TYR A 72 -16.13 -1.38 27.98
C TYR A 72 -15.80 -0.61 26.69
N ALA A 73 -14.74 -0.95 25.97
CA ALA A 73 -14.33 -0.21 24.78
C ALA A 73 -15.36 -0.25 23.65
N TYR A 74 -16.09 -1.37 23.49
CA TYR A 74 -17.16 -1.43 22.49
C TYR A 74 -18.35 -0.53 22.85
N SER A 75 -18.71 -0.48 24.13
CA SER A 75 -19.73 0.46 24.63
C SER A 75 -19.33 1.92 24.39
N GLN A 76 -18.05 2.24 24.54
CA GLN A 76 -17.50 3.56 24.21
C GLN A 76 -17.59 3.86 22.70
N ALA A 77 -17.32 2.88 21.84
CA ALA A 77 -17.48 3.03 20.39
C ALA A 77 -18.94 3.30 20.00
N LEU A 78 -19.90 2.61 20.63
CA LEU A 78 -21.33 2.86 20.44
C LEU A 78 -21.75 4.27 20.89
N TYR A 79 -21.19 4.75 22.00
CA TYR A 79 -21.41 6.13 22.43
C TYR A 79 -20.91 7.14 21.39
N SER A 80 -19.69 6.96 20.89
CA SER A 80 -19.14 7.79 19.81
C SER A 80 -19.98 7.73 18.53
N GLN A 81 -20.50 6.56 18.16
CA GLN A 81 -21.40 6.40 17.00
C GLN A 81 -22.70 7.19 17.17
N ARG A 82 -23.31 7.20 18.36
CA ARG A 82 -24.51 8.00 18.64
C ARG A 82 -24.21 9.49 18.55
N GLN A 83 -23.13 9.93 19.19
CA GLN A 83 -22.69 11.32 19.12
C GLN A 83 -22.49 11.78 17.68
N CYS A 84 -21.82 10.97 16.85
CA CYS A 84 -21.67 11.29 15.43
C CYS A 84 -23.01 11.48 14.71
N ARG A 85 -24.01 10.64 14.99
CA ARG A 85 -25.34 10.76 14.38
C ARG A 85 -26.01 12.08 14.76
N ASP A 86 -25.92 12.45 16.03
CA ASP A 86 -26.52 13.67 16.56
C ASP A 86 -25.82 14.92 15.99
N PHE A 87 -24.48 14.94 16.02
CA PHE A 87 -23.68 16.06 15.48
C PHE A 87 -23.81 16.24 13.96
N VAL A 88 -23.82 15.15 13.19
CA VAL A 88 -24.02 15.18 11.73
C VAL A 88 -25.37 15.78 11.35
N HIS A 89 -26.40 15.56 12.18
CA HIS A 89 -27.75 16.05 11.92
C HIS A 89 -27.89 17.56 12.16
N ASP A 90 -27.19 18.10 13.17
CA ASP A 90 -27.43 19.45 13.67
C ASP A 90 -26.41 20.49 13.15
N ASP A 91 -25.11 20.17 13.08
CA ASP A 91 -24.05 21.15 12.80
C ASP A 91 -23.62 21.23 11.31
N TRP A 92 -23.74 20.15 10.54
CA TRP A 92 -23.29 20.14 9.13
C TRP A 92 -24.10 21.04 8.19
N LYS A 93 -25.30 21.47 8.60
CA LYS A 93 -26.11 22.43 7.83
C LYS A 93 -25.39 23.77 7.63
N GLN A 94 -24.47 24.12 8.53
CA GLN A 94 -23.75 25.40 8.50
C GLN A 94 -22.47 25.34 7.64
N HIS A 95 -21.91 24.16 7.40
CA HIS A 95 -20.60 23.98 6.74
C HIS A 95 -20.69 23.19 5.42
N LYS A 96 -21.42 23.74 4.43
CA LYS A 96 -21.59 23.15 3.08
C LYS A 96 -20.28 22.79 2.37
N THR A 97 -19.20 23.53 2.62
CA THR A 97 -17.90 23.31 1.98
C THR A 97 -17.25 21.98 2.38
N ILE A 98 -17.40 21.55 3.64
CA ILE A 98 -16.82 20.30 4.15
C ILE A 98 -17.54 19.09 3.55
N MET A 99 -18.86 19.19 3.35
CA MET A 99 -19.67 18.11 2.76
C MET A 99 -19.38 17.86 1.28
N ASN A 100 -18.80 18.83 0.58
CA ASN A 100 -18.51 18.73 -0.86
C ASN A 100 -17.03 18.41 -1.13
N THR A 101 -16.20 18.33 -0.10
CA THR A 101 -14.80 17.93 -0.26
C THR A 101 -14.74 16.47 -0.67
N LYS A 102 -14.11 16.22 -1.81
CA LYS A 102 -13.92 14.89 -2.38
C LYS A 102 -12.51 14.79 -2.90
N ALA A 103 -11.88 13.64 -2.65
CA ALA A 103 -10.59 13.31 -3.21
C ALA A 103 -10.70 11.92 -3.88
N PRO A 104 -10.38 11.80 -5.18
CA PRO A 104 -10.43 10.53 -5.87
C PRO A 104 -9.29 9.60 -5.41
N PRO A 105 -9.52 8.28 -5.38
CA PRO A 105 -8.51 7.30 -5.02
C PRO A 105 -7.41 7.16 -6.07
N GLU A 106 -6.21 6.82 -5.59
CA GLU A 106 -5.13 6.23 -6.39
C GLU A 106 -5.04 4.73 -6.05
N ILE A 107 -4.84 3.86 -7.05
CA ILE A 107 -4.72 2.41 -6.88
C ILE A 107 -3.31 1.94 -7.22
N ILE A 108 -2.76 1.06 -6.37
CA ILE A 108 -1.52 0.33 -6.63
C ILE A 108 -1.80 -1.16 -6.36
N ILE A 109 -1.38 -2.04 -7.27
CA ILE A 109 -1.50 -3.49 -7.09
C ILE A 109 -0.11 -4.12 -7.09
N TYR A 110 0.19 -4.91 -6.07
CA TYR A 110 1.45 -5.63 -5.95
C TYR A 110 1.25 -6.98 -5.23
N PRO A 111 2.07 -8.00 -5.53
CA PRO A 111 2.02 -9.25 -4.81
C PRO A 111 2.67 -9.11 -3.42
N ARG A 112 2.26 -9.94 -2.46
CA ARG A 112 2.86 -10.01 -1.13
C ARG A 112 4.31 -10.50 -1.23
N ASP A 113 4.52 -11.58 -1.98
CA ASP A 113 5.81 -12.25 -2.15
C ASP A 113 6.19 -12.33 -3.64
N GLU A 114 7.41 -12.80 -3.94
CA GLU A 114 7.81 -13.08 -5.32
C GLU A 114 6.84 -14.06 -5.98
N VAL A 115 6.46 -13.80 -7.23
CA VAL A 115 5.47 -14.62 -7.93
C VAL A 115 6.15 -15.85 -8.51
N MET A 116 5.91 -16.98 -7.86
CA MET A 116 6.32 -18.31 -8.34
C MET A 116 5.10 -19.09 -8.82
N LYS A 117 5.26 -19.82 -9.92
CA LYS A 117 4.18 -20.60 -10.51
C LYS A 117 3.77 -21.73 -9.57
N GLU A 118 2.47 -21.97 -9.44
CA GLU A 118 1.89 -23.04 -8.60
C GLU A 118 2.16 -22.88 -7.08
N GLU A 119 2.65 -21.70 -6.63
CA GLU A 119 2.83 -21.39 -5.22
C GLU A 119 1.77 -20.39 -4.74
N ASP A 120 1.20 -20.63 -3.55
CA ASP A 120 0.22 -19.73 -2.95
C ASP A 120 0.81 -18.32 -2.73
N ASN A 121 0.08 -17.29 -3.16
CA ASN A 121 0.46 -15.89 -2.96
C ASN A 121 -0.80 -15.03 -2.72
N SER A 122 -0.62 -13.74 -2.47
CA SER A 122 -1.68 -12.79 -2.19
C SER A 122 -1.42 -11.49 -2.94
N LEU A 123 -2.36 -11.06 -3.78
CA LEU A 123 -2.33 -9.73 -4.38
C LEU A 123 -2.86 -8.71 -3.38
N ILE A 124 -2.16 -7.59 -3.27
CA ILE A 124 -2.51 -6.46 -2.42
C ILE A 124 -2.90 -5.30 -3.31
N CYS A 125 -4.14 -4.85 -3.20
CA CYS A 125 -4.63 -3.60 -3.78
C CYS A 125 -4.59 -2.51 -2.69
N LEU A 126 -3.60 -1.62 -2.78
CA LEU A 126 -3.50 -0.41 -1.97
C LEU A 126 -4.28 0.70 -2.67
N ILE A 127 -5.36 1.15 -2.04
CA ILE A 127 -6.12 2.32 -2.46
C ILE A 127 -5.79 3.46 -1.51
N LYS A 128 -5.35 4.61 -2.02
CA LYS A 128 -4.86 5.73 -1.19
C LYS A 128 -5.37 7.09 -1.64
N LYS A 129 -5.22 8.08 -0.75
CA LYS A 129 -5.56 9.49 -0.94
C LYS A 129 -7.03 9.80 -1.26
N PHE A 130 -7.95 8.93 -0.87
CA PHE A 130 -9.37 9.14 -1.13
C PHE A 130 -10.08 9.79 0.05
N PHE A 131 -11.14 10.54 -0.25
CA PHE A 131 -12.05 11.09 0.76
C PHE A 131 -13.42 11.32 0.13
N PRO A 132 -14.54 10.99 0.80
CA PRO A 132 -14.67 10.45 2.16
C PRO A 132 -14.32 8.96 2.26
N PRO A 133 -14.23 8.39 3.48
CA PRO A 133 -13.85 7.00 3.68
C PRO A 133 -15.03 6.03 3.49
N SER A 134 -15.66 6.13 2.33
CA SER A 134 -16.70 5.23 1.85
C SER A 134 -16.33 4.78 0.44
N ILE A 135 -16.09 3.48 0.28
CA ILE A 135 -15.54 2.91 -0.94
C ILE A 135 -16.07 1.48 -1.09
N LYS A 136 -16.24 1.02 -2.34
CA LYS A 136 -16.44 -0.40 -2.64
C LYS A 136 -15.29 -0.89 -3.49
N ILE A 137 -14.80 -2.07 -3.16
CA ILE A 137 -13.66 -2.69 -3.82
C ILE A 137 -14.14 -4.03 -4.37
N LYS A 138 -13.80 -4.32 -5.62
CA LYS A 138 -14.10 -5.57 -6.30
C LYS A 138 -12.82 -6.12 -6.91
N TRP A 139 -12.67 -7.43 -6.83
CA TRP A 139 -11.62 -8.15 -7.53
C TRP A 139 -12.20 -8.95 -8.68
N THR A 140 -11.49 -8.98 -9.79
CA THR A 140 -11.83 -9.88 -10.91
C THR A 140 -10.63 -10.74 -11.28
N LYS A 141 -10.92 -11.98 -11.68
CA LYS A 141 -10.01 -12.90 -12.37
C LYS A 141 -10.62 -13.15 -13.75
N ASN A 142 -9.92 -12.77 -14.83
CA ASN A 142 -10.40 -12.92 -16.21
C ASN A 142 -11.81 -12.33 -16.41
N ASP A 143 -12.00 -11.09 -15.95
CA ASP A 143 -13.27 -10.34 -15.95
C ASP A 143 -14.42 -10.93 -15.11
N ILE A 144 -14.17 -12.01 -14.38
CA ILE A 144 -15.14 -12.64 -13.47
C ILE A 144 -14.88 -12.19 -12.04
N GLU A 145 -15.90 -11.69 -11.36
CA GLU A 145 -15.81 -11.26 -9.96
C GLU A 145 -15.46 -12.43 -9.04
N VAL A 146 -14.41 -12.25 -8.23
CA VAL A 146 -13.96 -13.22 -7.23
C VAL A 146 -14.24 -12.71 -5.83
N LYS A 147 -14.65 -13.61 -4.93
CA LYS A 147 -14.93 -13.26 -3.53
C LYS A 147 -13.63 -13.15 -2.75
N VAL A 148 -13.57 -12.16 -1.86
CA VAL A 148 -12.50 -11.98 -0.88
C VAL A 148 -12.97 -12.40 0.51
N GLU A 149 -12.05 -12.95 1.32
CA GLU A 149 -12.37 -13.55 2.63
C GLU A 149 -12.87 -12.55 3.68
N ASP A 150 -12.54 -11.26 3.54
CA ASP A 150 -13.07 -10.20 4.41
C ASP A 150 -13.63 -9.02 3.60
N PRO A 151 -14.96 -8.89 3.48
CA PRO A 151 -15.58 -7.73 2.83
C PRO A 151 -15.55 -6.47 3.72
N PHE A 152 -15.06 -6.55 4.96
CA PHE A 152 -14.95 -5.37 5.81
C PHE A 152 -13.81 -4.47 5.34
N ILE A 153 -14.20 -3.39 4.68
CA ILE A 153 -13.27 -2.36 4.20
C ILE A 153 -12.95 -1.40 5.36
N LYS A 154 -11.74 -1.52 5.85
CA LYS A 154 -11.20 -0.66 6.90
C LYS A 154 -10.40 0.49 6.31
N CYS A 155 -11.02 1.66 6.22
CA CYS A 155 -10.33 2.88 5.79
C CYS A 155 -9.47 3.44 6.93
N LEU A 156 -8.18 3.60 6.69
CA LEU A 156 -7.22 4.16 7.63
C LEU A 156 -6.96 5.64 7.30
N PRO A 157 -6.91 6.53 8.29
CA PRO A 157 -6.68 7.95 8.05
C PRO A 157 -5.21 8.24 7.73
N ASN A 158 -4.98 9.18 6.82
CA ASN A 158 -3.68 9.80 6.56
C ASN A 158 -3.54 11.12 7.32
N PRO A 159 -2.30 11.59 7.58
CA PRO A 159 -2.06 12.89 8.23
C PRO A 159 -2.61 14.10 7.45
N ASP A 160 -2.80 13.97 6.14
CA ASP A 160 -3.35 15.01 5.27
C ASP A 160 -4.90 15.06 5.27
N GLY A 161 -5.55 14.19 6.04
CA GLY A 161 -7.01 14.09 6.16
C GLY A 161 -7.68 13.19 5.11
N THR A 162 -6.92 12.61 4.19
CA THR A 162 -7.42 11.57 3.27
C THR A 162 -7.38 10.18 3.93
N PHE A 163 -7.80 9.15 3.20
CA PHE A 163 -7.78 7.77 3.67
C PHE A 163 -7.04 6.86 2.71
N TYR A 164 -6.61 5.72 3.25
CA TYR A 164 -6.12 4.58 2.49
C TYR A 164 -6.75 3.28 3.00
N VAL A 165 -6.74 2.25 2.16
CA VAL A 165 -7.20 0.91 2.53
C VAL A 165 -6.45 -0.14 1.71
N PHE A 166 -6.27 -1.31 2.31
CA PHE A 166 -5.75 -2.49 1.65
C PHE A 166 -6.87 -3.49 1.40
N SER A 167 -6.90 -4.06 0.21
CA SER A 167 -7.70 -5.24 -0.10
C SER A 167 -6.78 -6.35 -0.56
N HIS A 168 -7.04 -7.57 -0.09
CA HIS A 168 -6.22 -8.74 -0.33
C HIS A 168 -7.00 -9.76 -1.15
N LEU A 169 -6.35 -10.33 -2.15
CA LEU A 169 -6.86 -11.46 -2.92
C LEU A 169 -5.82 -12.58 -2.92
N ASP A 170 -6.13 -13.67 -2.23
CA ASP A 170 -5.29 -14.86 -2.29
C ASP A 170 -5.49 -15.55 -3.63
N PHE A 171 -4.38 -15.96 -4.24
CA PHE A 171 -4.36 -16.55 -5.57
C PHE A 171 -3.16 -17.49 -5.73
N VAL A 172 -3.31 -18.44 -6.64
CA VAL A 172 -2.20 -19.26 -7.15
C VAL A 172 -1.86 -18.73 -8.53
N PRO A 173 -0.62 -18.29 -8.80
CA PRO A 173 -0.23 -17.76 -10.10
C PRO A 173 -0.33 -18.84 -11.19
N GLU A 174 -1.19 -18.58 -12.18
CA GLU A 174 -1.32 -19.38 -13.41
C GLU A 174 -1.04 -18.51 -14.65
N ASP A 175 -0.40 -19.10 -15.65
CA ASP A 175 -0.07 -18.40 -16.88
C ASP A 175 -1.37 -18.01 -17.64
N GLY A 176 -1.49 -16.72 -17.98
CA GLY A 176 -2.63 -16.19 -18.74
C GLY A 176 -3.75 -15.61 -17.89
N ASP A 177 -3.71 -15.75 -16.57
CA ASP A 177 -4.67 -15.09 -15.69
C ASP A 177 -4.46 -13.58 -15.61
N ILE A 178 -5.56 -12.84 -15.73
CA ILE A 178 -5.59 -11.39 -15.59
C ILE A 178 -6.39 -11.04 -14.33
N TYR A 179 -5.71 -10.41 -13.37
CA TYR A 179 -6.31 -9.93 -12.13
C TYR A 179 -6.52 -8.42 -12.17
N SER A 180 -7.66 -7.95 -11.67
CA SER A 180 -7.94 -6.52 -11.55
C SER A 180 -8.56 -6.15 -10.20
N CYS A 181 -8.28 -4.93 -9.75
CA CYS A 181 -8.92 -4.29 -8.61
C CYS A 181 -9.73 -3.10 -9.11
N SER A 182 -11.05 -3.14 -8.92
CA SER A 182 -11.98 -2.08 -9.28
C SER A 182 -12.52 -1.36 -8.05
N VAL A 183 -12.57 -0.04 -8.12
CA VAL A 183 -12.94 0.84 -7.01
C VAL A 183 -14.11 1.73 -7.40
N GLU A 184 -15.21 1.64 -6.65
CA GLU A 184 -16.30 2.61 -6.70
C GLU A 184 -16.14 3.60 -5.54
N HIS A 185 -16.11 4.90 -5.85
CA HIS A 185 -15.98 5.98 -4.87
C HIS A 185 -16.77 7.21 -5.33
N GLU A 186 -17.36 7.97 -4.40
CA GLU A 186 -18.23 9.12 -4.73
C GLU A 186 -17.53 10.33 -5.37
N ALA A 187 -16.19 10.34 -5.37
CA ALA A 187 -15.36 11.30 -6.07
C ALA A 187 -15.11 10.91 -7.53
N LEU A 188 -15.50 9.69 -7.93
CA LEU A 188 -15.35 9.18 -9.28
C LEU A 188 -16.70 9.19 -10.01
N THR A 189 -16.68 9.51 -11.30
CA THR A 189 -17.85 9.40 -12.18
C THR A 189 -18.09 7.96 -12.65
N GLU A 190 -17.01 7.19 -12.75
CA GLU A 190 -17.01 5.78 -13.15
C GLU A 190 -16.03 4.98 -12.27
N PRO A 191 -16.20 3.66 -12.11
CA PRO A 191 -15.30 2.87 -11.29
C PRO A 191 -13.86 2.92 -11.81
N LEU A 192 -12.90 3.19 -10.93
CA LEU A 192 -11.48 3.16 -11.27
C LEU A 192 -10.98 1.71 -11.19
N THR A 193 -10.54 1.16 -12.31
CA THR A 193 -10.02 -0.22 -12.38
C THR A 193 -8.54 -0.21 -12.70
N LYS A 194 -7.77 -1.03 -12.00
CA LYS A 194 -6.35 -1.23 -12.26
C LYS A 194 -6.07 -2.71 -12.50
N LEU A 195 -5.36 -3.04 -13.58
CA LEU A 195 -4.89 -4.40 -13.84
C LEU A 195 -3.57 -4.65 -13.12
N TRP A 196 -3.41 -5.84 -12.56
CA TRP A 196 -2.13 -6.27 -12.03
C TRP A 196 -1.13 -6.47 -13.19
N GLY A 197 0.06 -5.88 -13.05
CA GLY A 197 1.13 -5.98 -14.05
C GLY A 197 1.17 -4.88 -15.12
N GLU A 198 0.17 -3.99 -15.17
CA GLU A 198 0.18 -2.84 -16.09
C GLU A 198 1.33 -1.85 -15.83
N ASP A 199 1.69 -1.64 -14.56
CA ASP A 199 2.74 -0.70 -14.16
C ASP A 199 4.14 -1.34 -14.19
N LYS A 200 4.26 -2.57 -14.70
CA LYS A 200 5.56 -3.14 -15.06
C LYS A 200 6.04 -2.37 -16.28
N VAL A 201 6.67 -1.21 -16.06
CA VAL A 201 7.79 -0.78 -16.90
C VAL A 201 8.64 -2.03 -17.05
N LEU A 202 8.73 -2.55 -18.26
CA LEU A 202 9.41 -3.80 -18.59
C LEU A 202 10.81 -3.76 -17.96
N TYR A 203 10.93 -4.29 -16.74
CA TYR A 203 12.20 -4.70 -16.18
C TYR A 203 12.51 -5.99 -16.89
N TYR A 204 12.89 -5.88 -18.16
CA TYR A 204 13.83 -6.83 -18.71
C TYR A 204 14.97 -6.84 -17.70
N PRO A 205 15.31 -7.98 -17.05
CA PRO A 205 16.60 -8.07 -16.41
C PRO A 205 17.58 -7.62 -17.48
N SER A 206 18.19 -6.46 -17.26
CA SER A 206 19.15 -5.95 -18.21
C SER A 206 20.24 -6.99 -18.21
N ASN A 207 20.33 -7.79 -19.27
CA ASN A 207 21.45 -8.69 -19.53
C ASN A 207 22.75 -7.88 -19.74
N GLY A 208 22.71 -6.55 -19.59
CA GLY A 208 23.85 -5.64 -19.68
C GLY A 208 25.06 -6.15 -18.88
N PRO A 209 24.98 -6.37 -17.55
CA PRO A 209 26.12 -6.79 -16.75
C PRO A 209 26.73 -8.11 -17.23
N ASP A 210 25.91 -9.09 -17.59
CA ASP A 210 26.36 -10.42 -18.02
C ASP A 210 26.99 -10.39 -19.42
N VAL A 211 26.41 -9.62 -20.34
CA VAL A 211 26.94 -9.42 -21.70
C VAL A 211 28.26 -8.63 -21.66
N PHE A 212 28.36 -7.60 -20.82
CA PHE A 212 29.62 -6.86 -20.61
C PHE A 212 30.70 -7.74 -19.99
N CYS A 213 30.35 -8.62 -19.04
CA CYS A 213 31.28 -9.56 -18.43
C CYS A 213 31.80 -10.58 -19.46
N GLY A 214 30.92 -11.17 -20.28
CA GLY A 214 31.30 -12.11 -21.33
C GLY A 214 32.20 -11.51 -22.42
N LEU A 215 31.89 -10.28 -22.86
CA LEU A 215 32.72 -9.56 -23.82
C LEU A 215 34.07 -9.13 -23.22
N GLY A 216 34.09 -8.72 -21.95
CA GLY A 216 35.32 -8.37 -21.24
C GLY A 216 36.26 -9.57 -21.07
N LEU A 217 35.72 -10.73 -20.67
CA LEU A 217 36.50 -11.96 -20.50
C LEU A 217 37.07 -12.46 -21.84
N SER A 218 36.27 -12.46 -22.90
CA SER A 218 36.74 -12.92 -24.22
C SER A 218 37.86 -12.02 -24.78
N LEU A 219 37.70 -10.70 -24.71
CA LEU A 219 38.75 -9.76 -25.14
C LEU A 219 40.00 -9.84 -24.26
N GLY A 220 39.84 -10.02 -22.94
CA GLY A 220 40.96 -10.21 -22.02
C GLY A 220 41.80 -11.46 -22.35
N VAL A 221 41.14 -12.59 -22.60
CA VAL A 221 41.82 -13.84 -22.98
C VAL A 221 42.58 -13.67 -24.30
N ILE A 222 41.96 -13.04 -25.31
CA ILE A 222 42.61 -12.77 -26.60
C ILE A 222 43.86 -11.89 -26.39
N GLY A 223 43.77 -10.86 -25.55
CA GLY A 223 44.90 -9.98 -25.22
C GLY A 223 46.06 -10.72 -24.57
N VAL A 224 45.78 -11.63 -23.62
CA VAL A 224 46.82 -12.43 -22.94
C VAL A 224 47.52 -13.37 -23.93
N VAL A 225 46.76 -14.05 -24.79
CA VAL A 225 47.33 -14.98 -25.80
C VAL A 225 48.20 -14.23 -26.79
N ALA A 226 47.72 -13.10 -27.33
CA ALA A 226 48.48 -12.26 -28.25
C ALA A 226 49.75 -11.70 -27.58
N GLY A 227 49.65 -11.22 -26.34
CA GLY A 227 50.78 -10.73 -25.56
C GLY A 227 51.85 -11.79 -25.31
N ALA A 228 51.44 -13.00 -24.91
CA ALA A 228 52.35 -14.12 -24.70
C ALA A 228 53.07 -14.51 -26.01
N PHE A 229 52.35 -14.55 -27.12
CA PHE A 229 52.93 -14.84 -28.43
C PHE A 229 53.97 -13.79 -28.85
N LEU A 230 53.65 -12.50 -28.69
CA LEU A 230 54.58 -11.40 -29.00
C LEU A 230 55.79 -11.41 -28.06
N TYR A 231 55.61 -11.72 -26.77
CA TYR A 231 56.70 -11.82 -25.81
C TYR A 231 57.69 -12.96 -26.15
N VAL A 232 57.17 -14.14 -26.46
CA VAL A 232 58.01 -15.30 -26.86
C VAL A 232 58.78 -14.98 -28.13
N LYS A 233 58.10 -14.42 -29.15
CA LYS A 233 58.74 -14.05 -30.42
C LYS A 233 59.78 -12.93 -30.24
N GLY A 234 59.51 -11.95 -29.38
CA GLY A 234 60.45 -10.90 -28.99
C GLY A 234 61.72 -11.45 -28.33
N ARG A 235 61.57 -12.42 -27.42
CA ARG A 235 62.72 -13.10 -26.82
C ARG A 235 63.54 -13.90 -27.83
N GLN A 236 62.90 -14.62 -28.75
CA GLN A 236 63.60 -15.36 -29.80
C GLN A 236 64.39 -14.43 -30.72
N TYR A 237 63.85 -13.24 -31.03
CA TYR A 237 64.56 -12.22 -31.80
C TYR A 237 65.80 -11.69 -31.05
N GLN A 238 65.67 -11.37 -29.77
CA GLN A 238 66.79 -10.92 -28.93
C GLN A 238 67.88 -12.01 -28.75
N SER A 239 67.50 -13.27 -28.57
CA SER A 239 68.48 -14.37 -28.49
C SER A 239 69.23 -14.57 -29.81
N THR A 240 68.57 -14.33 -30.94
CA THR A 240 69.19 -14.45 -32.27
C THR A 240 70.17 -13.30 -32.54
N GLN A 241 69.87 -12.07 -32.08
CA GLN A 241 70.82 -10.94 -32.16
C GLN A 241 72.02 -11.10 -31.23
N ASN A 242 71.83 -11.58 -30.00
CA ASN A 242 72.93 -11.81 -29.04
C ASN A 242 73.87 -12.96 -29.43
N SER A 243 73.48 -13.81 -30.40
CA SER A 243 74.30 -14.91 -30.91
C SER A 243 75.03 -14.57 -32.23
N ALA A 244 74.82 -13.36 -32.76
CA ALA A 244 75.33 -12.91 -34.06
C ALA A 244 76.27 -11.68 -33.97
N GLY A 245 76.60 -11.22 -32.77
CA GLY A 245 77.62 -10.20 -32.48
C GLY A 245 78.75 -10.78 -31.65
#